data_AF-A0A9J6H791-F1
#
_entry.id   AF-A0A9J6H791-F1
#
_cell.length_a   1.000
_cell.length_b   1.000
_cell.length_c   1.000
_cell.angle_alpha   90.00
_cell.angle_beta   90.00
_cell.angle_gamma   90.00
#
_symmetry.space_group_name_H-M   'P 1'
#
loop_
_entity.id
_entity.type
_entity.pdbx_description
1 polymer ?
#
loop_
_entity_poly.entity_id
_entity_poly.type
_entity_poly.pdbx_seq_one_letter_code
_entity_poly.pdbx_strand_id
1 'polypeptide(L)'
;MTKLDQAELQDMICAIADDQSLAVYPVLKVSSTSNALIVSTCDTKQAARLLRMQLLPLRSRAPLPIKAHQVPAIGMSRGVIYGCRASETSEILAKDVVSDGVEILMVRPMGKNGTVLINFEAPKPPR
;
A
#
# COMPACT_ATOMS: atom_id res chain seq x y z
N MET A 1 -16.13 -16.98 -3.80
CA MET A 1 -14.86 -16.28 -4.07
C MET A 1 -13.72 -17.29 -4.05
N THR A 2 -13.01 -17.47 -5.17
CA THR A 2 -11.87 -18.39 -5.27
C THR A 2 -10.69 -17.83 -4.47
N LYS A 3 -10.24 -18.58 -3.45
CA LYS A 3 -9.06 -18.24 -2.64
C LYS A 3 -7.88 -17.94 -3.58
N LEU A 4 -7.11 -16.89 -3.29
CA LEU A 4 -5.83 -16.66 -3.96
C LEU A 4 -4.84 -17.71 -3.49
N ASP A 5 -4.13 -18.33 -4.43
CA ASP A 5 -3.07 -19.28 -4.10
C ASP A 5 -1.85 -18.49 -3.61
N GLN A 6 -1.42 -18.77 -2.38
CA GLN A 6 -0.30 -18.09 -1.77
C GLN A 6 1.02 -18.43 -2.48
N ALA A 7 1.18 -19.66 -2.98
CA ALA A 7 2.39 -20.06 -3.71
C ALA A 7 2.51 -19.28 -5.03
N GLU A 8 1.41 -19.19 -5.77
CA GLU A 8 1.32 -18.40 -7.00
C GLU A 8 1.67 -16.92 -6.76
N LEU A 9 1.12 -16.32 -5.70
CA LEU A 9 1.42 -14.94 -5.33
C LEU A 9 2.88 -14.73 -4.94
N GLN A 10 3.45 -15.68 -4.21
CA GLN A 10 4.83 -15.61 -3.78
C GLN A 10 5.78 -15.71 -4.97
N ASP A 11 5.57 -16.68 -5.87
CA ASP A 11 6.33 -16.82 -7.12
C ASP A 11 6.28 -15.53 -7.94
N MET A 12 5.10 -14.93 -8.07
CA MET A 12 4.91 -13.69 -8.82
C MET A 12 5.67 -12.51 -8.19
N ILE A 13 5.58 -12.34 -6.86
CA ILE A 13 6.31 -11.27 -6.15
C ILE A 13 7.81 -11.46 -6.32
N CYS A 14 8.31 -12.68 -6.14
CA CYS A 14 9.71 -13.00 -6.30
C CYS A 14 10.19 -12.75 -7.74
N ALA A 15 9.37 -13.03 -8.75
CA ALA A 15 9.68 -12.76 -10.15
C ALA A 15 9.79 -11.26 -10.51
N ILE A 16 9.22 -10.37 -9.68
CA ILE A 16 9.33 -8.91 -9.87
C ILE A 16 10.66 -8.36 -9.30
N ALA A 17 11.36 -9.14 -8.46
CA ALA A 17 12.66 -8.74 -7.92
C ALA A 17 13.65 -8.49 -9.06
N ASP A 18 14.35 -7.36 -8.99
CA ASP A 18 15.36 -7.00 -10.00
C ASP A 18 16.66 -7.76 -9.71
N ASP A 19 16.94 -7.96 -8.42
CA ASP A 19 18.05 -8.76 -7.93
C ASP A 19 17.53 -10.14 -7.49
N GLN A 20 17.90 -11.19 -8.23
CA GLN A 20 17.50 -12.55 -7.88
C GLN A 20 18.11 -13.04 -6.56
N SER A 21 19.22 -12.45 -6.11
CA SER A 21 19.77 -12.75 -4.78
C SER A 21 18.86 -12.23 -3.66
N LEU A 22 18.04 -11.22 -3.95
CA LEU A 22 17.09 -10.65 -3.01
C LEU A 22 15.67 -11.23 -3.12
N ALA A 23 15.40 -12.05 -4.14
CA ALA A 23 14.08 -12.62 -4.41
C ALA A 23 13.58 -13.59 -3.31
N VAL A 24 14.45 -14.05 -2.40
CA VAL A 24 14.09 -14.95 -1.29
C VAL A 24 13.63 -14.23 -0.03
N TYR A 25 13.90 -12.92 0.10
CA TYR A 25 13.58 -12.15 1.29
C TYR A 25 12.17 -11.51 1.36
N PRO A 26 11.36 -11.42 0.28
CA PRO A 26 10.03 -10.86 0.40
C PRO A 26 9.14 -11.72 1.31
N VAL A 27 8.56 -11.09 2.33
CA VAL A 27 7.55 -11.72 3.19
C VAL A 27 6.18 -11.32 2.67
N LEU A 28 5.42 -12.30 2.17
CA LEU A 28 4.03 -12.14 1.78
C LEU A 28 3.10 -12.54 2.92
N LYS A 29 2.17 -11.64 3.28
CA LYS A 29 1.03 -11.94 4.15
C LYS A 29 -0.26 -11.70 3.39
N VAL A 30 -1.10 -12.74 3.33
CA VAL A 30 -2.42 -12.69 2.68
C VAL A 30 -3.50 -12.64 3.76
N SER A 31 -4.30 -11.58 3.76
CA SER A 31 -5.45 -11.46 4.65
C SER A 31 -6.71 -11.92 3.94
N SER A 32 -7.28 -13.03 4.39
CA SER A 32 -8.55 -13.58 3.87
C SER A 32 -9.77 -12.74 4.27
N THR A 33 -9.65 -11.93 5.32
CA THR A 33 -10.75 -11.13 5.87
C THR A 33 -10.80 -9.72 5.27
N SER A 34 -9.65 -9.09 5.03
CA SER A 34 -9.58 -7.71 4.55
C SER A 34 -9.31 -7.57 3.05
N ASN A 35 -9.27 -8.68 2.31
CA ASN A 35 -8.90 -8.73 0.88
C ASN A 35 -7.62 -7.92 0.58
N ALA A 36 -6.61 -8.10 1.43
CA ALA A 36 -5.37 -7.33 1.38
C ALA A 36 -4.15 -8.26 1.30
N LEU A 37 -3.17 -7.83 0.52
CA LEU A 37 -1.85 -8.45 0.42
C LEU A 37 -0.84 -7.47 1.01
N ILE A 38 -0.03 -7.93 1.96
CA ILE A 38 1.07 -7.16 2.52
C ILE A 38 2.36 -7.82 2.07
N VAL A 39 3.21 -7.04 1.41
CA VAL A 39 4.54 -7.46 0.97
C VAL A 39 5.57 -6.62 1.70
N SER A 40 6.46 -7.28 2.43
CA SER A 40 7.64 -6.65 3.02
C SER A 40 8.86 -7.10 2.23
N THR A 41 9.66 -6.18 1.71
CA THR A 41 10.89 -6.49 0.97
C THR A 41 11.99 -5.49 1.32
N CYS A 42 13.24 -5.94 1.24
CA CYS A 42 14.43 -5.10 1.32
C CYS A 42 14.92 -4.59 -0.05
N ASP A 43 14.40 -5.13 -1.16
CA ASP A 43 14.68 -4.64 -2.51
C ASP A 43 13.83 -3.39 -2.80
N THR A 44 14.48 -2.22 -2.75
CA THR A 44 13.82 -0.92 -2.98
C THR A 44 13.27 -0.78 -4.41
N LYS A 45 13.89 -1.42 -5.40
CA LYS A 45 13.39 -1.42 -6.78
C LYS A 45 12.16 -2.32 -6.90
N GLN A 46 12.18 -3.50 -6.29
CA GLN A 46 11.00 -4.37 -6.22
C GLN A 46 9.84 -3.66 -5.53
N ALA A 47 10.09 -2.99 -4.40
CA ALA A 47 9.07 -2.19 -3.71
C ALA A 47 8.48 -1.10 -4.62
N ALA A 48 9.32 -0.36 -5.35
CA ALA A 48 8.86 0.66 -6.29
C ALA A 48 8.02 0.09 -7.44
N ARG A 49 8.38 -1.10 -7.96
CA ARG A 49 7.61 -1.79 -9.01
C ARG A 49 6.26 -2.27 -8.48
N LEU A 50 6.24 -2.89 -7.29
CA LEU A 50 5.01 -3.33 -6.63
C LEU A 50 4.07 -2.15 -6.36
N LEU A 51 4.60 -0.99 -5.94
CA LEU A 51 3.82 0.23 -5.71
C LEU A 51 3.17 0.79 -6.99
N ARG A 52 3.79 0.60 -8.15
CA ARG A 52 3.25 1.06 -9.45
C ARG A 52 2.28 0.06 -10.08
N MET A 53 2.14 -1.13 -9.49
CA MET A 53 1.34 -2.21 -10.06
C MET A 53 -0.16 -1.92 -9.91
N GLN A 54 -0.88 -1.96 -11.04
CA GLN A 54 -2.33 -1.73 -11.09
C GLN A 54 -3.12 -3.03 -11.31
N LEU A 55 -2.46 -4.05 -11.85
CA LEU A 55 -3.02 -5.37 -12.12
C LEU A 55 -2.11 -6.40 -11.48
N LEU A 56 -2.72 -7.34 -10.76
CA LEU A 56 -2.08 -8.49 -10.18
C LEU A 56 -2.14 -9.64 -11.20
N PRO A 57 -1.02 -9.98 -11.86
CA PRO A 57 -1.01 -11.10 -12.80
C PRO A 57 -1.11 -12.40 -12.02
N LEU A 58 -2.03 -13.26 -12.45
CA LEU A 58 -2.24 -14.60 -11.92
C LEU A 58 -2.24 -15.58 -13.10
N ARG A 59 -1.64 -16.74 -12.94
CA ARG A 59 -1.67 -17.86 -13.90
C ARG A 59 -3.04 -18.54 -13.88
N SER A 60 -3.67 -18.62 -12.71
CA SER A 60 -4.93 -19.33 -12.48
C SER A 60 -6.17 -18.60 -12.99
N ARG A 61 -6.08 -17.30 -13.29
CA ARG A 61 -7.23 -16.46 -13.64
C ARG A 61 -6.80 -15.17 -14.35
N ALA A 62 -7.78 -14.43 -14.86
CA ALA A 62 -7.56 -13.09 -15.40
C ALA A 62 -6.91 -12.15 -14.36
N PRO A 63 -6.02 -11.22 -14.77
CA PRO A 63 -5.38 -10.28 -13.85
C PRO A 63 -6.40 -9.52 -12.99
N LEU A 64 -6.12 -9.42 -11.69
CA LEU A 64 -7.02 -8.73 -10.76
C LEU A 64 -6.62 -7.26 -10.61
N PRO A 65 -7.57 -6.31 -10.67
CA PRO A 65 -7.26 -4.92 -10.38
C PRO A 65 -6.86 -4.77 -8.91
N ILE A 66 -5.75 -4.09 -8.69
CA ILE A 66 -5.22 -3.80 -7.35
C ILE A 66 -4.90 -2.32 -7.20
N LYS A 67 -4.86 -1.88 -5.95
CA LYS A 67 -4.27 -0.60 -5.57
C LYS A 67 -3.17 -0.87 -4.56
N ALA A 68 -1.92 -0.66 -4.95
CA ALA A 68 -0.78 -0.80 -4.08
C ALA A 68 -0.54 0.48 -3.28
N HIS A 69 -0.18 0.33 -2.02
CA HIS A 69 0.12 1.44 -1.12
C HIS A 69 1.25 1.04 -0.18
N GLN A 70 2.09 2.00 0.17
CA GLN A 70 3.15 1.80 1.15
C GLN A 70 2.55 1.79 2.58
N VAL A 71 2.91 0.81 3.39
CA VAL A 71 2.54 0.84 4.82
C VAL A 71 3.47 1.81 5.56
N PRO A 72 2.95 2.67 6.45
CA PRO A 72 3.77 3.59 7.24
C PRO A 72 4.83 2.84 8.05
N ALA A 73 6.06 3.34 8.02
CA ALA A 73 7.21 2.80 8.74
C ALA A 73 7.26 3.32 10.20
N ILE A 74 8.27 2.87 10.96
CA ILE A 74 8.58 3.43 12.29
C ILE A 74 8.79 4.95 12.15
N GLY A 75 8.18 5.73 13.05
CA GLY A 75 8.20 7.19 12.98
C GLY A 75 7.08 7.80 12.13
N MET A 76 6.12 7.00 11.66
CA MET A 76 4.93 7.47 10.97
C MET A 76 3.67 7.15 11.78
N SER A 77 2.79 8.12 11.91
CA SER A 77 1.47 7.97 12.52
C SER A 77 0.39 7.88 11.44
N ARG A 78 -0.75 7.31 11.78
CA ARG A 78 -1.91 7.15 10.87
C ARG A 78 -3.14 7.82 11.46
N GLY A 79 -3.83 8.60 10.64
CA GLY A 79 -5.12 9.21 10.94
C GLY A 79 -6.19 8.78 9.95
N VAL A 80 -7.45 8.99 10.32
CA VAL A 80 -8.61 8.77 9.45
C VAL A 80 -9.47 10.04 9.46
N ILE A 81 -9.78 10.53 8.26
CA ILE A 81 -10.70 11.63 8.02
C ILE A 81 -12.00 11.05 7.46
N TYR A 82 -13.13 11.52 7.97
CA TYR A 82 -14.46 11.14 7.51
C TYR A 82 -15.15 12.32 6.83
N GLY A 83 -16.06 12.05 5.91
CA GLY A 83 -16.88 13.08 5.26
C GLY A 83 -16.24 13.77 4.05
N CYS A 84 -15.13 13.23 3.52
CA CYS A 84 -14.55 13.71 2.27
C CYS A 84 -15.46 13.35 1.08
N ARG A 85 -15.34 14.07 -0.05
CA ARG A 85 -16.15 13.73 -1.23
C ARG A 85 -15.59 12.46 -1.84
N ALA A 86 -16.45 11.48 -2.08
CA ALA A 86 -16.04 10.16 -2.58
C ALA A 86 -15.37 10.19 -3.98
N SER A 87 -15.51 11.30 -4.71
CA SER A 87 -14.88 11.52 -6.03
C SER A 87 -13.48 12.12 -5.96
N GLU A 88 -12.99 12.52 -4.78
CA GLU A 88 -11.69 13.17 -4.65
C GLU A 88 -10.56 12.17 -4.78
N THR A 89 -9.56 12.53 -5.60
CA THR A 89 -8.36 11.71 -5.79
C THR A 89 -7.35 11.99 -4.69
N SER A 90 -6.39 11.09 -4.52
CA SER A 90 -5.30 11.27 -3.56
C SER A 90 -4.55 12.58 -3.76
N GLU A 91 -4.40 13.04 -5.01
CA GLU A 91 -3.67 14.27 -5.35
C GLU A 91 -4.43 15.53 -4.95
N ILE A 92 -5.77 15.51 -5.05
CA ILE A 92 -6.62 16.62 -4.60
C ILE A 92 -6.60 16.66 -3.07
N LEU A 93 -6.85 15.51 -2.43
CA LEU A 93 -6.86 15.41 -0.98
C LEU A 93 -5.49 15.77 -0.37
N ALA A 94 -4.38 15.45 -1.03
CA ALA A 94 -3.04 15.82 -0.56
C ALA A 94 -2.78 17.33 -0.60
N LYS A 95 -3.47 18.09 -1.46
CA LYS A 95 -3.39 19.56 -1.49
C LYS A 95 -4.23 20.19 -0.39
N ASP A 96 -5.37 19.59 -0.08
CA ASP A 96 -6.33 20.13 0.87
C ASP A 96 -6.01 19.75 2.33
N VAL A 97 -5.39 18.58 2.53
CA VAL A 97 -4.94 18.14 3.86
C VAL A 97 -3.61 18.81 4.19
N VAL A 98 -3.70 19.91 4.93
CA VAL A 98 -2.56 20.63 5.51
C VAL A 98 -2.55 20.42 7.01
N SER A 99 -1.36 20.32 7.61
CA SER A 99 -1.22 20.24 9.06
C SER A 99 -0.10 21.14 9.55
N ASP A 100 -0.37 21.87 10.63
CA ASP A 100 0.63 22.69 11.30
C ASP A 100 1.50 21.79 12.19
N GLY A 101 2.81 21.77 11.90
CA GLY A 101 3.81 21.12 12.75
C GLY A 101 4.02 19.62 12.51
N VAL A 102 3.33 19.00 11.55
CA VAL A 102 3.63 17.64 11.09
C VAL A 102 3.59 17.54 9.57
N GLU A 103 4.53 16.79 9.00
CA GLU A 103 4.57 16.54 7.56
C GLU A 103 3.56 15.44 7.18
N ILE A 104 2.66 15.74 6.24
CA ILE A 104 1.75 14.74 5.66
C ILE A 104 2.52 13.93 4.61
N LEU A 105 2.69 12.64 4.90
CA LEU A 105 3.48 11.73 4.07
C LEU A 105 2.63 11.03 3.02
N MET A 106 1.34 10.82 3.30
CA MET A 106 0.42 10.16 2.37
C MET A 106 -1.02 10.52 2.69
N VAL A 107 -1.83 10.67 1.63
CA VAL A 107 -3.29 10.76 1.72
C VAL A 107 -3.92 9.73 0.79
N ARG A 108 -4.86 8.93 1.31
CA ARG A 108 -5.48 7.80 0.59
C ARG A 108 -6.99 7.76 0.79
N PRO A 109 -7.81 7.91 -0.26
CA PRO A 109 -9.23 7.61 -0.17
C PRO A 109 -9.47 6.10 0.01
N MET A 110 -10.38 5.78 0.91
CA MET A 110 -10.76 4.43 1.32
C MET A 110 -12.18 4.12 0.85
N GLY A 111 -12.29 3.34 -0.23
CA GLY A 111 -13.57 2.91 -0.78
C GLY A 111 -14.40 4.07 -1.34
N LYS A 112 -15.73 3.93 -1.37
CA LYS A 112 -16.67 4.93 -1.90
C LYS A 112 -17.34 5.78 -0.82
N ASN A 113 -16.95 5.63 0.44
CA ASN A 113 -17.72 6.18 1.57
C ASN A 113 -17.19 7.53 2.06
N GLY A 114 -16.32 8.21 1.30
CA GLY A 114 -15.76 9.50 1.72
C GLY A 114 -14.83 9.40 2.93
N THR A 115 -14.26 8.22 3.17
CA THR A 115 -13.24 8.01 4.19
C THR A 115 -11.86 8.19 3.57
N VAL A 116 -10.97 8.90 4.26
CA VAL A 116 -9.60 9.13 3.81
C VAL A 116 -8.64 8.73 4.92
N LEU A 117 -7.63 7.95 4.58
CA LEU A 117 -6.56 7.54 5.47
C LEU A 117 -5.35 8.42 5.20
N ILE A 118 -4.83 9.03 6.25
CA ILE A 118 -3.64 9.89 6.18
C ILE A 118 -2.50 9.24 6.96
N ASN A 119 -1.28 9.35 6.45
CA ASN A 119 -0.08 9.07 7.21
C ASN A 119 0.72 10.37 7.35
N PHE A 120 1.29 10.60 8.52
CA PHE A 120 2.07 11.79 8.83
C PHE A 120 3.29 11.43 9.68
N GLU A 121 4.32 12.27 9.68
CA GLU A 121 5.47 12.08 10.56
C GLU A 121 4.98 12.07 12.02
N ALA A 122 5.38 11.05 12.79
CA ALA A 122 5.01 10.96 14.19
C ALA A 122 5.59 12.18 14.94
N PRO A 123 4.81 12.83 15.84
CA PRO A 123 5.29 13.98 16.57
C PRO A 123 6.56 13.61 17.34
N LYS A 124 7.63 14.38 17.10
CA LYS A 124 8.88 14.24 17.84
C LYS A 124 8.60 14.68 19.29
N PRO A 125 8.97 13.87 20.31
CA PRO A 125 8.89 14.32 21.70
C PRO A 125 9.62 15.66 21.83
N PRO A 126 9.07 16.65 22.57
CA PRO A 126 9.79 17.89 22.84
C PRO A 126 11.13 17.54 23.51
N ARG A 127 12.21 18.15 23.02
CA ARG A 127 13.57 18.00 23.57
C ARG A 127 13.72 18.74 24.89
#